data_AF-A0A7M3Z3P4-F1
#
_entry.id   AF-A0A7M3Z3P4-F1
#
_cell.length_a   1.000
_cell.length_b   1.000
_cell.length_c   1.000
_cell.angle_alpha   90.00
_cell.angle_beta   90.00
_cell.angle_gamma   90.00
#
_symmetry.space_group_name_H-M   'P 1'
#
loop_
_entity.id
_entity.type
_entity.pdbx_description
1 polymer ?
#
loop_
_entity_poly.entity_id
_entity_poly.type
_entity_poly.pdbx_seq_one_letter_code
_entity_poly.pdbx_strand_id
1 'polypeptide(L)'
;MYQQVYFHKVNMLTQAYLVNMLEQARTLAQAGQLELSSELSHMLMNDELTPEAYVLLNDAHIKVALPAWASHEDARLSGYANRLLSRKDFHKSLRIDHLTVEMCDIVLPRLQEQLEAQGYDAELDLIQATIRKRGYLPYDAGIVLEDGRDASEHSALIRSLAQPHERCLIFVPEAIRDEMERNVREWIKPSQSSLAQFD
;
A
#
# COMPACT_ATOMS: atom_id res chain seq x y z
N MET A 1 -11.20 4.32 -14.73
CA MET A 1 -10.26 3.20 -14.54
C MET A 1 -9.35 3.37 -13.34
N TYR A 2 -8.33 4.25 -13.36
CA TYR A 2 -7.37 4.37 -12.25
C TYR A 2 -7.99 4.57 -10.86
N GLN A 3 -8.80 5.60 -10.67
CA GLN A 3 -9.42 5.88 -9.37
C GLN A 3 -10.45 4.81 -8.95
N GLN A 4 -11.20 4.27 -9.91
CA GLN A 4 -12.33 3.37 -9.65
C GLN A 4 -11.91 1.90 -9.50
N VAL A 5 -10.81 1.48 -10.12
CA VAL A 5 -10.37 0.08 -10.20
C VAL A 5 -8.98 -0.08 -9.59
N TYR A 6 -7.95 0.50 -10.19
CA TYR A 6 -6.56 0.26 -9.76
C TYR A 6 -6.25 0.80 -8.37
N PHE A 7 -6.78 1.98 -8.04
CA PHE A 7 -6.54 2.65 -6.75
C PHE A 7 -7.70 2.48 -5.77
N HIS A 8 -8.58 1.50 -6.02
CA HIS A 8 -9.63 1.19 -5.06
C HIS A 8 -9.00 0.72 -3.74
N LYS A 9 -9.40 1.33 -2.63
CA LYS A 9 -8.78 1.10 -1.29
C LYS A 9 -8.66 -0.37 -0.90
N VAL A 10 -9.63 -1.21 -1.28
CA VAL A 10 -9.59 -2.65 -0.99
C VAL A 10 -8.49 -3.35 -1.79
N ASN A 11 -8.26 -2.97 -3.05
CA ASN A 11 -7.20 -3.53 -3.87
C ASN A 11 -5.83 -3.13 -3.32
N MET A 12 -5.67 -1.85 -2.93
CA MET A 12 -4.47 -1.36 -2.28
C MET A 12 -4.18 -2.11 -0.97
N LEU A 13 -5.21 -2.36 -0.15
CA LEU A 13 -5.06 -3.11 1.10
C LEU A 13 -4.68 -4.58 0.85
N THR A 14 -5.34 -5.26 -0.09
CA THR A 14 -5.00 -6.65 -0.41
C THR A 14 -3.60 -6.79 -1.01
N GLN A 15 -3.15 -5.80 -1.78
CA GLN A 15 -1.78 -5.75 -2.29
C GLN A 15 -0.79 -5.56 -1.13
N ALA A 16 -1.07 -4.66 -0.19
CA ALA A 16 -0.23 -4.46 0.99
C ALA A 16 -0.12 -5.74 1.84
N TYR A 17 -1.24 -6.44 2.07
CA TYR A 17 -1.21 -7.75 2.73
C TYR A 17 -0.33 -8.77 2.00
N LEU A 18 -0.46 -8.86 0.67
CA LEU A 18 0.34 -9.79 -0.12
C LEU A 18 1.84 -9.47 -0.04
N VAL A 19 2.21 -8.21 -0.22
CA VAL A 19 3.61 -7.78 -0.17
C VAL A 19 4.19 -8.04 1.23
N ASN A 20 3.53 -7.56 2.29
CA ASN A 20 4.00 -7.75 3.67
C ASN A 20 4.10 -9.23 4.05
N MET A 21 3.17 -10.07 3.58
CA MET A 21 3.22 -11.52 3.79
C MET A 21 4.42 -12.17 3.10
N LEU A 22 4.70 -11.80 1.84
CA LEU A 22 5.82 -12.36 1.08
C LEU A 22 7.17 -11.87 1.63
N GLU A 23 7.25 -10.62 2.10
CA GLU A 23 8.42 -10.10 2.81
C GLU A 23 8.67 -10.88 4.11
N GLN A 24 7.63 -11.09 4.92
CA GLN A 24 7.76 -11.89 6.14
C GLN A 24 8.14 -13.35 5.84
N ALA A 25 7.55 -13.95 4.79
CA ALA A 25 7.91 -15.30 4.35
C ALA A 25 9.39 -15.38 3.95
N ARG A 26 9.92 -14.37 3.23
CA ARG A 26 11.34 -14.27 2.90
C ARG A 26 12.20 -14.19 4.17
N THR A 27 11.85 -13.33 5.11
CA THR A 27 12.59 -13.16 6.37
C THR A 27 12.64 -14.47 7.17
N LEU A 28 11.51 -15.15 7.33
CA LEU A 28 11.44 -16.44 8.03
C LEU A 28 12.23 -17.53 7.31
N ALA A 29 12.18 -17.58 5.97
CA ALA A 29 12.95 -18.55 5.19
C ALA A 29 14.46 -18.30 5.30
N GLN A 30 14.90 -17.03 5.27
CA GLN A 30 16.29 -16.66 5.52
C GLN A 30 16.77 -17.05 6.93
N ALA A 31 15.87 -17.03 7.92
CA ALA A 31 16.14 -17.46 9.29
C ALA A 31 16.04 -18.99 9.48
N GLY A 32 15.68 -19.77 8.44
CA GLY A 32 15.45 -21.21 8.54
C GLY A 32 14.19 -21.60 9.30
N GLN A 33 13.26 -20.67 9.50
CA GLN A 33 12.00 -20.84 10.24
C GLN A 33 10.82 -21.15 9.33
N LEU A 34 10.98 -21.03 8.01
CA LEU A 34 9.96 -21.36 7.02
C LEU A 34 10.58 -22.12 5.85
N GLU A 35 10.08 -23.32 5.58
CA GLU A 35 10.44 -24.06 4.37
C GLU A 35 9.64 -23.55 3.18
N LEU A 36 10.32 -23.33 2.05
CA LEU A 36 9.73 -22.87 0.79
C LEU A 36 9.80 -23.99 -0.25
N SER A 37 8.81 -24.05 -1.14
CA SER A 37 8.94 -24.85 -2.37
C SER A 37 10.08 -24.32 -3.24
N SER A 38 10.54 -25.11 -4.21
CA SER A 38 11.57 -24.67 -5.16
C SER A 38 11.20 -23.34 -5.83
N GLU A 39 9.96 -23.23 -6.31
CA GLU A 39 9.46 -22.05 -7.02
C GLU A 39 9.31 -20.84 -6.09
N LEU A 40 8.88 -21.03 -4.84
CA LEU A 40 8.81 -19.95 -3.86
C LEU A 40 10.21 -19.51 -3.41
N SER A 41 11.17 -20.43 -3.32
CA SER A 41 12.57 -20.11 -3.07
C SER A 41 13.15 -19.28 -4.22
N HIS A 42 12.90 -19.69 -5.48
CA HIS A 42 13.23 -18.90 -6.66
C HIS A 42 12.57 -17.51 -6.65
N MET A 43 11.31 -17.42 -6.21
CA MET A 43 10.58 -16.15 -6.15
C MET A 43 11.08 -15.19 -5.06
N LEU A 44 11.42 -15.71 -3.87
CA LEU A 44 11.66 -14.90 -2.68
C LEU A 44 13.15 -14.75 -2.31
N MET A 45 14.00 -15.67 -2.72
CA MET A 45 15.39 -15.77 -2.24
C MET A 45 16.45 -15.74 -3.35
N ASN A 46 16.07 -15.88 -4.62
CA ASN A 46 17.03 -15.96 -5.72
C ASN A 46 17.26 -14.59 -6.39
N ASP A 47 18.43 -14.00 -6.11
CA ASP A 47 18.85 -12.72 -6.70
C ASP A 47 19.36 -12.86 -8.15
N GLU A 48 19.62 -14.08 -8.63
CA GLU A 48 20.11 -14.41 -9.97
C GLU A 48 19.09 -15.25 -10.77
N LEU A 49 17.81 -14.86 -10.71
CA LEU A 49 16.73 -15.60 -11.36
C LEU A 49 16.84 -15.55 -12.90
N THR A 50 17.01 -16.71 -13.55
CA THR A 50 17.08 -16.80 -15.01
C THR A 50 15.70 -16.64 -15.66
N PRO A 51 15.63 -16.24 -16.94
CA PRO A 51 14.36 -16.18 -17.67
C PRO A 51 13.59 -17.51 -17.68
N GLU A 52 14.30 -18.65 -17.80
CA GLU A 52 13.71 -19.98 -17.80
C GLU A 52 13.08 -20.34 -16.45
N ALA A 53 13.68 -19.91 -15.34
CA ALA A 53 13.10 -20.08 -14.02
C ALA A 53 11.94 -19.11 -13.79
N TYR A 54 12.06 -17.86 -14.27
CA TYR A 54 11.02 -16.83 -14.12
C TYR A 54 9.69 -17.25 -14.76
N VAL A 55 9.70 -17.85 -15.96
CA VAL A 55 8.45 -18.27 -16.64
C VAL A 55 7.68 -19.38 -15.92
N LEU A 56 8.31 -20.08 -14.97
CA LEU A 56 7.65 -21.08 -14.13
C LEU A 56 6.90 -20.46 -12.95
N LEU A 57 7.22 -19.22 -12.59
CA LEU A 57 6.61 -18.52 -11.47
C LEU A 57 5.20 -18.05 -11.83
N ASN A 58 4.24 -18.33 -10.96
CA ASN A 58 2.86 -17.89 -11.11
C ASN A 58 2.14 -17.86 -9.75
N ASP A 59 0.95 -17.27 -9.73
CA ASP A 59 0.13 -17.08 -8.53
C ASP A 59 -0.25 -18.39 -7.83
N ALA A 60 -0.28 -19.53 -8.53
CA ALA A 60 -0.67 -20.80 -7.92
C ALA A 60 0.31 -21.22 -6.82
N HIS A 61 1.60 -20.92 -6.97
CA HIS A 61 2.61 -21.22 -5.95
C HIS A 61 2.30 -20.54 -4.62
N ILE A 62 1.90 -19.27 -4.67
CA ILE A 62 1.48 -18.52 -3.48
C ILE A 62 0.16 -19.09 -2.95
N LYS A 63 -0.83 -19.33 -3.82
CA LYS A 63 -2.15 -19.83 -3.41
C LYS A 63 -2.10 -21.18 -2.71
N VAL A 64 -1.20 -22.07 -3.14
CA VAL A 64 -0.99 -23.39 -2.53
C VAL A 64 -0.33 -23.26 -1.15
N ALA A 65 0.56 -22.28 -0.97
CA ALA A 65 1.21 -22.04 0.33
C ALA A 65 0.30 -21.37 1.37
N LEU A 66 -0.68 -20.57 0.93
CA LEU A 66 -1.55 -19.77 1.81
C LEU A 66 -2.16 -20.55 2.99
N PRO A 67 -2.78 -21.75 2.83
CA PRO A 67 -3.35 -22.47 3.95
C PRO A 67 -2.33 -22.89 5.01
N ALA A 68 -1.12 -23.29 4.58
CA ALA A 68 -0.04 -23.62 5.48
C ALA A 68 0.47 -22.38 6.23
N TRP A 69 0.70 -21.28 5.51
CA TRP A 69 1.12 -20.00 6.09
C TRP A 69 0.09 -19.42 7.05
N ALA A 70 -1.21 -19.57 6.76
CA ALA A 70 -2.31 -19.18 7.64
C ALA A 70 -2.32 -19.94 8.97
N SER A 71 -1.67 -21.10 9.05
CA SER A 71 -1.56 -21.90 10.27
C SER A 71 -0.17 -21.82 10.91
N HIS A 72 0.70 -20.94 10.40
CA HIS A 72 2.07 -20.77 10.89
C HIS A 72 2.09 -20.07 12.26
N GLU A 73 3.10 -20.36 13.09
CA GLU A 73 3.22 -19.78 14.43
C GLU A 73 3.54 -18.28 14.43
N ASP A 74 4.24 -17.80 13.41
CA ASP A 74 4.50 -16.37 13.21
C ASP A 74 3.19 -15.61 12.96
N ALA A 75 2.86 -14.68 13.86
CA ALA A 75 1.60 -13.94 13.86
C ALA A 75 1.44 -13.02 12.64
N ARG A 76 2.55 -12.51 12.08
CA ARG A 76 2.52 -11.63 10.91
C ARG A 76 2.20 -12.43 9.66
N LEU A 77 2.94 -13.51 9.40
CA LEU A 77 2.72 -14.40 8.27
C LEU A 77 1.31 -14.99 8.28
N SER A 78 0.91 -15.59 9.42
CA SER A 78 -0.41 -16.18 9.58
C SER A 78 -1.51 -15.13 9.55
N GLY A 79 -1.30 -13.95 10.15
CA GLY A 79 -2.24 -12.84 10.17
C GLY A 79 -2.57 -12.32 8.77
N TYR A 80 -1.58 -12.14 7.91
CA TYR A 80 -1.80 -11.72 6.52
C TYR A 80 -2.41 -12.84 5.66
N ALA A 81 -1.89 -14.07 5.79
CA ALA A 81 -2.40 -15.22 5.04
C ALA A 81 -3.88 -15.52 5.36
N ASN A 82 -4.28 -15.48 6.64
CA ASN A 82 -5.67 -15.67 7.05
C ASN A 82 -6.60 -14.61 6.45
N ARG A 83 -6.20 -13.35 6.46
CA ARG A 83 -6.98 -12.26 5.84
C ARG A 83 -7.15 -12.52 4.35
N LEU A 84 -6.06 -12.80 3.63
CA LEU A 84 -6.12 -13.08 2.18
C LEU A 84 -6.99 -14.29 1.83
N LEU A 85 -6.87 -15.39 2.60
CA LEU A 85 -7.60 -16.63 2.37
C LEU A 85 -9.11 -16.49 2.68
N SER A 86 -9.45 -15.92 3.83
CA SER A 86 -10.83 -15.82 4.30
C SER A 86 -11.60 -14.63 3.73
N ARG A 87 -10.87 -13.60 3.26
CA ARG A 87 -11.40 -12.27 2.94
C ARG A 87 -12.20 -11.64 4.08
N LYS A 88 -11.83 -11.93 5.34
CA LYS A 88 -12.41 -11.38 6.56
C LYS A 88 -11.37 -10.59 7.35
N ASP A 89 -11.85 -9.84 8.32
CA ASP A 89 -11.01 -9.11 9.30
C ASP A 89 -10.01 -8.15 8.64
N PHE A 90 -10.43 -7.58 7.51
CA PHE A 90 -9.68 -6.54 6.82
C PHE A 90 -9.67 -5.26 7.64
N HIS A 91 -8.48 -4.68 7.76
CA HIS A 91 -8.27 -3.32 8.23
C HIS A 91 -9.15 -2.35 7.41
N LYS A 92 -9.56 -1.27 8.06
CA LYS A 92 -10.41 -0.25 7.47
C LYS A 92 -9.58 0.98 7.20
N SER A 93 -9.77 1.53 6.00
CA SER A 93 -9.15 2.80 5.61
C SER A 93 -9.73 3.94 6.45
N LEU A 94 -8.86 4.82 6.94
CA LEU A 94 -9.25 6.13 7.47
C LEU A 94 -9.85 6.97 6.33
N ARG A 95 -11.07 7.52 6.52
CA ARG A 95 -11.79 8.28 5.49
C ARG A 95 -11.31 9.73 5.43
N ILE A 96 -10.02 9.93 5.28
CA ILE A 96 -9.42 11.26 5.24
C ILE A 96 -9.19 11.64 3.78
N ASP A 97 -9.87 12.70 3.35
CA ASP A 97 -9.72 13.23 2.00
C ASP A 97 -8.39 13.96 1.88
N HIS A 98 -7.75 13.81 0.73
CA HIS A 98 -6.50 14.50 0.38
C HIS A 98 -5.34 14.33 1.38
N LEU A 99 -5.27 13.18 2.07
CA LEU A 99 -4.10 12.86 2.90
C LEU A 99 -2.87 12.71 1.98
N THR A 100 -1.95 13.67 2.04
CA THR A 100 -0.71 13.62 1.26
C THR A 100 0.33 12.70 1.91
N VAL A 101 1.42 12.43 1.20
CA VAL A 101 2.52 11.63 1.74
C VAL A 101 3.17 12.34 2.92
N GLU A 102 3.38 13.65 2.82
CA GLU A 102 3.97 14.49 3.87
C GLU A 102 3.09 14.51 5.13
N MET A 103 1.76 14.56 4.96
CA MET A 103 0.84 14.44 6.09
C MET A 103 0.93 13.05 6.73
N CYS A 104 1.06 11.99 5.92
CA CYS A 104 1.24 10.63 6.42
C CYS A 104 2.50 10.48 7.28
N ASP A 105 3.62 11.04 6.85
CA ASP A 105 4.89 10.99 7.60
C ASP A 105 4.77 11.64 8.98
N ILE A 106 3.90 12.65 9.14
CA ILE A 106 3.63 13.30 10.44
C ILE A 106 2.74 12.44 11.34
N VAL A 107 1.75 11.74 10.78
CA VAL A 107 0.70 11.08 11.56
C VAL A 107 0.99 9.61 11.85
N LEU A 108 1.79 8.94 11.01
CA LEU A 108 2.12 7.52 11.18
C LEU A 108 2.81 7.21 12.52
N PRO A 109 3.85 7.96 12.97
CA PRO A 109 4.46 7.69 14.27
C PRO A 109 3.46 7.84 15.43
N ARG A 110 2.55 8.82 15.34
CA ARG A 110 1.52 9.04 16.36
C ARG A 110 0.47 7.93 16.35
N LEU A 111 0.07 7.45 15.18
CA LEU A 111 -0.84 6.31 15.07
C LEU A 111 -0.21 5.06 15.65
N GLN A 112 1.06 4.80 15.37
CA GLN A 112 1.80 3.69 15.94
C GLN A 112 1.74 3.70 17.47
N GLU A 113 2.11 4.82 18.10
CA GLU A 113 2.03 4.97 19.56
C GLU A 113 0.62 4.72 20.12
N GLN A 114 -0.41 5.21 19.43
CA GLN A 114 -1.80 5.01 19.86
C GLN A 114 -2.26 3.56 19.72
N LEU A 115 -1.85 2.87 18.66
CA LEU A 115 -2.18 1.45 18.46
C LEU A 115 -1.52 0.59 19.54
N GLU A 116 -0.22 0.79 19.77
CA GLU A 116 0.54 0.07 20.79
C GLU A 116 -0.03 0.31 22.19
N ALA A 117 -0.42 1.55 22.51
CA ALA A 117 -1.06 1.90 23.78
C ALA A 117 -2.42 1.20 24.00
N GLN A 118 -3.10 0.83 22.92
CA GLN A 118 -4.36 0.07 22.95
C GLN A 118 -4.16 -1.45 22.83
N GLY A 119 -2.90 -1.93 22.80
CA GLY A 119 -2.55 -3.35 22.74
C GLY A 119 -2.61 -3.97 21.34
N TYR A 120 -2.63 -3.16 20.29
CA TYR A 120 -2.50 -3.63 18.91
C TYR A 120 -1.03 -3.76 18.50
N ASP A 121 -0.76 -4.62 17.53
CA ASP A 121 0.58 -4.79 16.96
C ASP A 121 0.73 -3.80 15.79
N ALA A 122 1.50 -2.74 15.97
CA ALA A 122 1.67 -1.72 14.93
C ALA A 122 2.24 -2.25 13.61
N GLU A 123 3.07 -3.30 13.63
CA GLU A 123 3.62 -3.88 12.39
C GLU A 123 2.58 -4.68 11.59
N LEU A 124 1.55 -5.20 12.26
CA LEU A 124 0.46 -5.94 11.64
C LEU A 124 -0.74 -5.04 11.33
N ASP A 125 -1.07 -4.16 12.26
CA ASP A 125 -2.34 -3.45 12.33
C ASP A 125 -2.27 -2.02 11.77
N LEU A 126 -1.08 -1.43 11.59
CA LEU A 126 -0.91 -0.15 10.90
C LEU A 126 -0.38 -0.35 9.48
N ILE A 127 -1.24 -0.14 8.48
CA ILE A 127 -0.86 -0.33 7.07
C ILE A 127 -0.95 0.99 6.32
N GLN A 128 0.14 1.35 5.65
CA GLN A 128 0.20 2.46 4.72
C GLN A 128 0.19 1.94 3.28
N ALA A 129 -0.57 2.61 2.41
CA ALA A 129 -0.47 2.43 0.96
C ALA A 129 -0.42 3.79 0.26
N THR A 130 0.59 4.00 -0.55
CA THR A 130 0.77 5.26 -1.30
C THR A 130 0.36 5.06 -2.75
N ILE A 131 -0.49 5.96 -3.24
CA ILE A 131 -0.88 6.06 -4.65
C ILE A 131 -0.13 7.25 -5.23
N ARG A 132 0.71 7.00 -6.23
CA ARG A 132 1.35 8.06 -7.04
C ARG A 132 1.02 7.82 -8.51
N LYS A 133 0.33 8.76 -9.13
CA LYS A 133 0.08 8.69 -10.58
C LYS A 133 -0.06 10.06 -11.21
N ARG A 134 0.46 10.16 -12.43
CA ARG A 134 0.09 11.20 -13.40
C ARG A 134 -0.86 10.59 -14.42
N GLY A 135 -1.99 11.24 -14.66
CA GLY A 135 -2.99 10.81 -15.65
C GLY A 135 -2.48 10.91 -17.08
N TYR A 136 -1.52 11.80 -17.32
CA TYR A 136 -0.75 11.91 -18.55
C TYR A 136 0.75 11.93 -18.22
N LEU A 137 1.50 10.97 -18.77
CA LEU A 137 2.95 10.88 -18.61
C LEU A 137 3.58 10.55 -19.96
N PRO A 138 4.04 11.54 -20.72
CA PRO A 138 4.87 11.29 -21.88
C PRO A 138 6.22 10.73 -21.41
N TYR A 139 6.56 9.50 -21.82
CA TYR A 139 7.83 8.86 -21.47
C TYR A 139 8.95 9.39 -22.38
N ASP A 140 8.87 9.12 -23.70
CA ASP A 140 9.77 9.67 -24.73
C ASP A 140 9.07 10.74 -25.60
N ALA A 141 7.82 10.47 -26.00
CA ALA A 141 6.91 11.42 -26.61
C ALA A 141 5.50 11.13 -26.10
N GLY A 142 4.65 12.15 -26.00
CA GLY A 142 3.24 11.94 -25.68
C GLY A 142 2.43 11.65 -26.94
N ILE A 143 1.13 11.92 -26.89
CA ILE A 143 0.24 11.76 -28.04
C ILE A 143 0.49 12.92 -28.99
N VAL A 144 1.20 12.64 -30.09
CA VAL A 144 1.50 13.63 -31.13
C VAL A 144 0.30 13.80 -32.05
N LEU A 145 -0.12 15.04 -32.28
CA LEU A 145 -1.18 15.40 -33.22
C LEU A 145 -0.61 15.59 -34.64
N GLU A 146 -1.47 15.72 -35.64
CA GLU A 146 -1.05 15.85 -37.05
C GLU A 146 -0.13 17.05 -37.32
N ASP A 147 -0.18 18.09 -36.49
CA ASP A 147 0.69 19.26 -36.58
C ASP A 147 2.07 19.07 -35.91
N GLY A 148 2.33 17.88 -35.38
CA GLY A 148 3.60 17.49 -34.76
C GLY A 148 3.75 17.88 -33.29
N ARG A 149 2.75 18.53 -32.67
CA ARG A 149 2.78 18.92 -31.25
C ARG A 149 2.11 17.91 -30.34
N ASP A 150 2.42 17.98 -29.05
CA ASP A 150 1.80 17.11 -28.05
C ASP A 150 0.35 17.50 -27.75
N ALA A 151 -0.52 16.51 -27.53
CA ALA A 151 -1.93 16.75 -27.22
C ALA A 151 -2.17 17.64 -25.99
N SER A 152 -1.27 17.64 -25.00
CA SER A 152 -1.35 18.52 -23.83
C SER A 152 -1.12 20.00 -24.15
N GLU A 153 -0.45 20.31 -25.27
CA GLU A 153 -0.28 21.68 -25.77
C GLU A 153 -1.60 22.26 -26.29
N HIS A 154 -2.48 21.40 -26.81
CA HIS A 154 -3.77 21.77 -27.39
C HIS A 154 -4.95 21.65 -26.44
N SER A 155 -4.80 20.88 -25.35
CA SER A 155 -5.89 20.60 -24.43
C SER A 155 -5.51 20.90 -22.99
N ALA A 156 -6.14 21.92 -22.41
CA ALA A 156 -6.03 22.23 -20.98
C ALA A 156 -6.49 21.05 -20.11
N LEU A 157 -7.46 20.26 -20.58
CA LEU A 157 -7.90 19.04 -19.91
C LEU A 157 -6.76 18.02 -19.83
N ILE A 158 -6.10 17.70 -20.95
CA ILE A 158 -4.99 16.75 -20.97
C ILE A 158 -3.83 17.26 -20.11
N ARG A 159 -3.55 18.57 -20.20
CA ARG A 159 -2.52 19.21 -19.37
C ARG A 159 -2.80 19.09 -17.87
N SER A 160 -4.06 19.24 -17.46
CA SER A 160 -4.43 19.06 -16.04
C SER A 160 -4.14 17.65 -15.53
N LEU A 161 -4.19 16.63 -16.40
CA LEU A 161 -3.89 15.24 -16.04
C LEU A 161 -2.38 14.97 -15.85
N ALA A 162 -1.51 15.87 -16.29
CA ALA A 162 -0.06 15.75 -16.08
C ALA A 162 0.36 16.06 -14.64
N GLN A 163 -0.49 16.76 -13.87
CA GLN A 163 -0.22 17.04 -12.47
C GLN A 163 -0.19 15.72 -11.67
N PRO A 164 0.82 15.53 -10.81
CA PRO A 164 0.89 14.34 -9.97
C PRO A 164 -0.26 14.35 -8.97
N HIS A 165 -1.04 13.27 -8.99
CA HIS A 165 -1.95 12.95 -7.92
C HIS A 165 -1.26 11.95 -7.00
N GLU A 166 -0.83 12.47 -5.84
CA GLU A 166 -0.32 11.66 -4.75
C GLU A 166 -1.37 11.60 -3.64
N ARG A 167 -1.65 10.40 -3.17
CA ARG A 167 -2.54 10.15 -2.04
C ARG A 167 -1.96 9.05 -1.19
N CYS A 168 -2.01 9.25 0.11
CA CYS A 168 -1.72 8.23 1.08
C CYS A 168 -3.03 7.64 1.62
N LEU A 169 -3.06 6.32 1.78
CA LEU A 169 -4.12 5.59 2.47
C LEU A 169 -3.52 4.96 3.72
N ILE A 170 -4.19 5.14 4.85
CA ILE A 170 -3.86 4.48 6.10
C ILE A 170 -5.00 3.53 6.44
N PHE A 171 -4.67 2.31 6.87
CA PHE A 171 -5.60 1.29 7.31
C PHE A 171 -5.27 0.85 8.73
N VAL A 172 -6.31 0.68 9.54
CA VAL A 172 -6.22 0.25 10.95
C VAL A 172 -7.34 -0.76 11.27
N PRO A 173 -7.30 -1.50 12.40
CA PRO A 173 -8.39 -2.38 12.82
C PRO A 173 -9.74 -1.67 12.90
N GLU A 174 -10.80 -2.41 12.54
CA GLU A 174 -12.15 -1.86 12.47
C GLU A 174 -12.60 -1.23 13.80
N ALA A 175 -12.24 -1.86 14.92
CA ALA A 175 -12.62 -1.42 16.26
C ALA A 175 -12.14 -0.01 16.62
N ILE A 176 -10.97 0.42 16.12
CA ILE A 176 -10.33 1.70 16.48
C ILE A 176 -10.40 2.73 15.37
N ARG A 177 -10.93 2.36 14.20
CA ARG A 177 -10.84 3.17 12.99
C ARG A 177 -11.52 4.54 13.11
N ASP A 178 -12.66 4.64 13.78
CA ASP A 178 -13.34 5.94 13.94
C ASP A 178 -12.62 6.86 14.94
N GLU A 179 -11.99 6.29 15.98
CA GLU A 179 -11.14 7.05 16.90
C GLU A 179 -9.90 7.58 16.20
N MET A 180 -9.15 6.70 15.51
CA MET A 180 -7.95 7.07 14.79
C MET A 180 -8.23 8.11 13.70
N GLU A 181 -9.36 7.97 12.98
CA GLU A 181 -9.77 8.97 11.99
C GLU A 181 -9.98 10.35 12.61
N ARG A 182 -10.64 10.43 13.78
CA ARG A 182 -10.84 11.69 14.49
C ARG A 182 -9.51 12.30 14.92
N ASN A 183 -8.62 11.50 15.50
CA ASN A 183 -7.31 11.96 15.97
C ASN A 183 -6.46 12.52 14.82
N VAL A 184 -6.38 11.79 13.71
CA VAL A 184 -5.63 12.24 12.53
C VAL A 184 -6.20 13.53 11.97
N ARG A 185 -7.54 13.67 11.90
CA ARG A 185 -8.17 14.93 11.47
C ARG A 185 -7.77 16.11 12.35
N GLU A 186 -7.67 15.94 13.67
CA GLU A 186 -7.20 17.00 14.56
C GLU A 186 -5.71 17.33 14.33
N TRP A 187 -4.87 16.32 14.10
CA TRP A 187 -3.43 16.53 13.89
C TRP A 187 -3.10 17.25 12.58
N ILE A 188 -3.92 17.06 11.54
CA ILE A 188 -3.72 17.70 10.22
C ILE A 188 -4.50 19.01 10.06
N LYS A 189 -5.28 19.45 11.06
CA LYS A 189 -5.90 20.78 11.00
C LYS A 189 -4.78 21.82 10.81
N PRO A 190 -4.92 22.75 9.85
CA PRO A 190 -3.99 23.86 9.77
C PRO A 190 -4.00 24.56 11.12
N SER A 191 -2.84 24.62 11.77
CA SER A 191 -2.70 25.36 13.01
C SER A 191 -3.20 26.78 12.76
N GLN A 192 -4.32 27.14 13.37
CA GLN A 192 -4.76 28.53 13.41
C GLN A 192 -3.80 29.31 14.32
N SER A 193 -2.58 29.55 13.85
CA SER A 193 -1.55 30.30 14.57
C SER A 193 -0.61 31.09 13.64
N SER A 194 -1.01 31.35 12.39
CA SER A 194 -0.25 32.24 11.47
C SER A 194 -1.01 33.47 11.00
N LEU A 195 -2.26 33.70 11.47
CA LEU A 195 -3.02 34.92 11.16
C LEU A 195 -2.90 36.00 12.26
N ALA A 196 -2.08 35.76 13.30
CA ALA A 196 -1.82 36.72 14.38
C ALA A 196 -0.40 37.35 14.31
N GLN A 197 0.32 37.18 13.19
CA GLN A 197 1.62 37.83 12.94
C GLN A 197 1.57 38.91 11.86
N PHE A 198 0.37 39.32 11.44
CA PHE A 198 0.15 40.48 10.61
C PHE A 198 -0.86 41.40 11.29
N ASP A 199 -0.44 42.01 12.40
CA ASP A 199 -0.94 43.29 12.91
C ASP A 199 0.27 44.15 13.32
#